data_AF-A0A9D7RV73-F1
#
_entry.id   AF-A0A9D7RV73-F1
#
_cell.length_a   1.000
_cell.length_b   1.000
_cell.length_c   1.000
_cell.angle_alpha   90.00
_cell.angle_beta   90.00
_cell.angle_gamma   90.00
#
_symmetry.space_group_name_H-M   'P 1'
#
loop_
_entity.id
_entity.type
_entity.pdbx_description
1 polymer ?
#
loop_
_entity_poly.entity_id
_entity_poly.type
_entity_poly.pdbx_seq_one_letter_code
_entity_poly.pdbx_strand_id
1 'polypeptide(L)'
;MMTKIDDSMHSEVLHIIEETSAAYHSFSQHDYTNSDYADFAAMALSQFKNALRDPGLTREQLEKILRKGMKKHRALDPESSWSAFMASYVTRATNGNPPVESGH
;
A
#
# COMPACT_ATOMS: atom_id res chain seq x y z
N MET A 1 8.19 -16.47 11.76
CA MET A 1 9.48 -15.81 11.47
C MET A 1 9.38 -15.16 10.10
N MET A 2 9.41 -13.83 10.03
CA MET A 2 9.60 -13.11 8.76
C MET A 2 11.06 -13.34 8.34
N THR A 3 11.30 -13.74 7.09
CA THR A 3 12.66 -13.89 6.56
C THR A 3 13.27 -12.51 6.31
N LYS A 4 14.61 -12.38 6.34
CA LYS A 4 15.30 -11.09 6.11
C LYS A 4 14.89 -10.36 4.81
N ILE A 5 14.41 -11.12 3.82
CA ILE A 5 13.92 -10.59 2.55
C ILE A 5 12.59 -9.87 2.75
N ASP A 6 11.69 -10.42 3.55
CA ASP A 6 10.38 -9.82 3.82
C ASP A 6 10.50 -8.54 4.65
N ASP A 7 11.46 -8.47 5.57
CA ASP A 7 11.79 -7.27 6.35
C ASP A 7 12.30 -6.12 5.45
N SER A 8 13.19 -6.43 4.49
CA SER A 8 13.65 -5.46 3.48
C SER A 8 12.52 -5.00 2.57
N MET A 9 11.71 -5.93 2.06
CA MET A 9 10.56 -5.61 1.20
C MET A 9 9.55 -4.72 1.94
N HIS A 10 9.26 -5.04 3.20
CA HIS A 10 8.38 -4.23 4.04
C HIS A 10 8.92 -2.82 4.22
N SER A 11 10.21 -2.66 4.53
CA SER A 11 10.83 -1.34 4.67
C SER A 11 10.82 -0.53 3.37
N GLU A 12 11.08 -1.17 2.22
CA GLU A 12 11.03 -0.52 0.91
C GLU A 12 9.60 -0.05 0.58
N VAL A 13 8.60 -0.91 0.81
CA VAL A 13 7.18 -0.57 0.59
C VAL A 13 6.71 0.51 1.55
N LEU A 14 7.13 0.46 2.81
CA LEU A 14 6.80 1.47 3.82
C LEU A 14 7.27 2.85 3.37
N HIS A 15 8.51 2.94 2.90
CA HIS A 15 9.06 4.21 2.42
C HIS A 15 8.22 4.79 1.27
N ILE A 16 7.89 3.96 0.27
CA ILE A 16 7.07 4.40 -0.87
C ILE A 16 5.68 4.86 -0.41
N ILE A 17 5.06 4.15 0.55
CA ILE A 17 3.76 4.52 1.11
C ILE A 17 3.84 5.86 1.86
N GLU A 18 4.89 6.09 2.65
CA GLU A 18 5.09 7.36 3.34
C GLU A 18 5.33 8.53 2.37
N GLU A 19 6.19 8.35 1.38
CA GLU A 19 6.48 9.36 0.36
C GLU A 19 5.22 9.72 -0.45
N THR A 20 4.50 8.71 -0.95
CA THR A 20 3.28 8.92 -1.73
C THR A 20 2.15 9.51 -0.88
N SER A 21 2.05 9.15 0.40
CA SER A 21 1.06 9.73 1.32
C SER A 21 1.35 11.19 1.62
N ALA A 22 2.61 11.55 1.87
CA ALA A 22 3.01 12.94 2.10
C ALA A 22 2.78 13.80 0.85
N ALA A 23 3.14 13.27 -0.33
CA ALA A 23 2.90 13.93 -1.61
C ALA A 23 1.40 14.08 -1.90
N TYR A 24 0.59 13.06 -1.65
CA TYR A 24 -0.86 13.10 -1.84
C TYR A 24 -1.53 14.10 -0.87
N HIS A 25 -1.10 14.15 0.39
CA HIS A 25 -1.62 15.12 1.35
C HIS A 25 -1.32 16.56 0.92
N SER A 26 -0.16 16.81 0.33
CA SER A 26 0.18 18.12 -0.23
C SER A 26 -0.64 18.42 -1.49
N PHE A 27 -0.80 17.43 -2.38
CA PHE A 27 -1.57 17.55 -3.62
C PHE A 27 -3.07 17.82 -3.36
N SER A 28 -3.70 17.01 -2.51
CA SER A 28 -5.13 17.09 -2.18
C SER A 28 -5.55 18.39 -1.47
N GLN A 29 -4.61 19.13 -0.87
CA GLN A 29 -4.88 20.45 -0.30
C GLN A 29 -4.98 21.56 -1.36
N HIS A 30 -4.38 21.35 -2.53
CA HIS A 30 -4.28 22.36 -3.59
C HIS A 30 -5.17 22.04 -4.80
N ASP A 31 -5.48 20.77 -5.02
CA ASP A 31 -6.17 20.29 -6.22
C ASP A 31 -7.50 19.60 -5.87
N TYR A 32 -8.59 20.04 -6.52
CA TYR A 32 -9.93 19.44 -6.42
C TYR A 32 -10.12 18.25 -7.39
N THR A 33 -9.03 17.63 -7.83
CA THR A 33 -9.11 16.48 -8.73
C THR A 33 -9.71 15.29 -7.97
N ASN A 34 -10.68 14.63 -8.60
CA ASN A 34 -11.42 13.49 -8.04
C ASN A 34 -10.59 12.19 -8.01
N SER A 35 -9.27 12.29 -7.85
CA SER A 35 -8.37 11.13 -7.77
C SER A 35 -8.18 10.73 -6.31
N ASP A 36 -8.46 9.46 -6.03
CA ASP A 36 -8.21 8.88 -4.71
C ASP A 36 -6.71 8.59 -4.50
N TYR A 37 -6.31 8.37 -3.25
CA TYR A 37 -4.92 8.06 -2.92
C TYR A 37 -4.37 6.88 -3.73
N ALA A 38 -5.20 5.88 -4.03
CA ALA A 38 -4.76 4.68 -4.75
C ALA A 38 -4.35 5.01 -6.19
N ASP A 39 -5.16 5.81 -6.89
CA ASP A 39 -4.86 6.31 -8.23
C ASP A 39 -3.56 7.15 -8.24
N PHE A 40 -3.40 8.03 -7.24
CA PHE A 40 -2.18 8.83 -7.09
C PHE A 40 -0.94 7.97 -6.80
N ALA A 41 -1.00 7.06 -5.83
CA ALA A 41 0.12 6.20 -5.45
C ALA A 41 0.51 5.23 -6.57
N ALA A 42 -0.42 4.87 -7.45
CA ALA A 42 -0.12 4.05 -8.62
C ALA A 42 0.75 4.77 -9.68
N MET A 43 0.96 6.08 -9.57
CA MET A 43 2.00 6.77 -10.34
C MET A 43 3.41 6.26 -9.98
N ALA A 44 3.60 5.75 -8.76
CA ALA A 44 4.84 5.13 -8.30
C ALA A 44 4.92 3.62 -8.62
N LEU A 45 4.14 3.11 -9.59
CA LEU A 45 4.06 1.67 -9.92
C LEU A 45 5.43 1.00 -10.09
N SER A 46 6.38 1.64 -10.79
CA SER A 46 7.72 1.07 -10.99
C SER A 46 8.47 0.86 -9.67
N GLN A 47 8.27 1.73 -8.69
CA GLN A 47 8.88 1.58 -7.36
C GLN A 47 8.24 0.41 -6.60
N PHE A 48 6.91 0.30 -6.65
CA PHE A 48 6.20 -0.83 -6.07
C PHE A 48 6.60 -2.17 -6.70
N LYS A 49 6.74 -2.24 -8.04
CA LYS A 49 7.24 -3.45 -8.72
C LYS A 49 8.59 -3.90 -8.19
N ASN A 50 9.51 -2.93 -8.02
CA ASN A 50 10.84 -3.20 -7.51
C ASN A 50 10.81 -3.65 -6.06
N ALA A 51 10.11 -2.93 -5.18
CA ALA A 51 10.00 -3.23 -3.76
C ALA A 51 9.30 -4.57 -3.49
N LEU A 52 8.26 -4.89 -4.26
CA LEU A 52 7.48 -6.12 -4.13
C LEU A 52 8.10 -7.30 -4.89
N ARG A 53 9.19 -7.07 -5.63
CA ARG A 53 9.85 -8.05 -6.50
C ARG A 53 8.86 -8.71 -7.48
N ASP A 54 7.84 -7.97 -7.89
CA ASP A 54 6.79 -8.40 -8.81
C ASP A 54 6.78 -7.51 -10.06
N PRO A 55 7.55 -7.87 -11.11
CA PRO A 55 7.55 -7.11 -12.36
C PRO A 55 6.20 -7.19 -13.10
N GLY A 56 5.37 -8.19 -12.79
CA GLY A 56 4.06 -8.43 -13.40
C GLY A 56 2.94 -7.56 -12.83
N LEU A 57 3.16 -6.91 -11.68
CA LEU A 57 2.17 -6.08 -11.01
C LEU A 57 1.63 -4.99 -11.95
N THR A 58 0.33 -4.98 -12.21
CA THR A 58 -0.29 -3.95 -13.04
C THR A 58 -0.75 -2.76 -12.19
N ARG A 59 -0.95 -1.61 -12.84
CA ARG A 59 -1.54 -0.42 -12.21
C ARG A 59 -2.88 -0.77 -11.53
N GLU A 60 -3.77 -1.47 -12.25
CA GLU A 60 -5.08 -1.86 -11.74
C GLU A 60 -4.98 -2.80 -10.52
N GLN A 61 -4.02 -3.73 -10.52
CA GLN A 61 -3.79 -4.62 -9.38
C GLN A 61 -3.32 -3.85 -8.15
N LEU A 62 -2.34 -2.94 -8.32
CA LEU A 62 -1.89 -2.05 -7.25
C LEU A 62 -3.05 -1.16 -6.75
N GLU A 63 -3.77 -0.55 -7.68
CA GLU A 63 -5.10 0.07 -7.57
C GLU A 63 -5.98 -0.60 -6.50
N LYS A 64 -6.28 -1.85 -6.81
CA LYS A 64 -7.16 -2.72 -6.06
C LYS A 64 -6.58 -3.11 -4.69
N ILE A 65 -5.29 -3.40 -4.61
CA ILE A 65 -4.62 -3.75 -3.35
C ILE A 65 -4.68 -2.56 -2.38
N LEU A 66 -4.30 -1.38 -2.83
CA LEU A 66 -4.30 -0.16 -2.02
C LEU A 66 -5.71 0.18 -1.52
N ARG A 67 -6.71 0.18 -2.41
CA ARG A 67 -8.12 0.43 -2.01
C ARG A 67 -8.63 -0.58 -0.99
N LYS A 68 -8.29 -1.86 -1.14
CA LYS A 68 -8.66 -2.89 -0.17
C LYS A 68 -7.94 -2.68 1.18
N GLY A 69 -6.65 -2.38 1.15
CA GLY A 69 -5.86 -2.08 2.34
C GLY A 69 -6.45 -0.91 3.14
N MET A 70 -6.76 0.20 2.46
CA MET A 70 -7.40 1.38 3.08
C MET A 70 -8.75 1.04 3.72
N LYS A 71 -9.59 0.27 3.02
CA LYS A 71 -10.88 -0.19 3.58
C LYS A 71 -10.68 -1.06 4.82
N LYS A 72 -9.69 -1.96 4.81
CA LYS A 72 -9.40 -2.83 5.96
C LYS A 72 -8.82 -2.08 7.14
N HIS A 73 -7.89 -1.14 6.93
CA HIS A 73 -7.35 -0.28 8.00
C HIS A 73 -8.49 0.44 8.71
N ARG A 74 -9.36 1.11 7.94
CA ARG A 74 -10.52 1.82 8.49
C ARG A 74 -11.49 0.92 9.26
N ALA A 75 -11.64 -0.35 8.86
CA ALA A 75 -12.59 -1.28 9.47
C ALA A 75 -12.02 -2.02 10.69
N LEU A 76 -10.74 -2.39 10.67
CA LEU A 76 -10.15 -3.32 11.64
C LEU A 76 -9.18 -2.65 12.60
N ASP A 77 -8.46 -1.62 12.15
CA ASP A 77 -7.36 -1.04 12.92
C ASP A 77 -7.16 0.46 12.61
N PRO A 78 -8.19 1.31 12.81
CA PRO A 78 -8.12 2.73 12.45
C PRO A 78 -7.14 3.53 13.32
N GLU A 79 -6.77 3.04 14.50
CA GLU A 79 -5.88 3.72 15.45
C GLU A 79 -4.39 3.44 15.19
N SER A 80 -4.07 2.37 14.45
CA SER A 80 -2.69 2.06 14.06
C SER A 80 -2.14 3.04 13.02
N SER A 81 -0.80 3.09 12.95
CA SER A 81 -0.10 3.81 11.88
C SER A 81 -0.53 3.29 10.51
N TRP A 82 -1.23 4.15 9.79
CA TRP A 82 -1.76 3.85 8.46
C TRP A 82 -0.66 3.35 7.51
N SER A 83 0.50 4.01 7.48
CA SER A 83 1.61 3.64 6.58
C SER A 83 2.17 2.25 6.90
N ALA A 84 2.34 1.94 8.19
CA ALA A 84 2.85 0.64 8.64
C ALA A 84 1.85 -0.49 8.34
N PHE A 85 0.56 -0.23 8.54
CA PHE A 85 -0.51 -1.17 8.18
C PHE A 85 -0.52 -1.42 6.67
N MET A 86 -0.51 -0.35 5.87
CA MET A 86 -0.55 -0.42 4.41
C MET A 86 0.67 -1.15 3.84
N ALA A 87 1.87 -0.86 4.34
CA ALA A 87 3.08 -1.57 3.93
C ALA A 87 2.97 -3.08 4.20
N SER A 88 2.53 -3.44 5.41
CA SER A 88 2.29 -4.84 5.78
C SER A 88 1.23 -5.50 4.91
N TYR A 89 0.14 -4.78 4.59
CA TYR A 89 -0.95 -5.28 3.78
C TYR A 89 -0.52 -5.52 2.34
N VAL A 90 0.18 -4.56 1.72
CA VAL A 90 0.63 -4.61 0.33
C VAL A 90 1.64 -5.74 0.15
N THR A 91 2.68 -5.82 1.00
CA THR A 91 3.70 -6.89 0.94
C THR A 91 3.07 -8.29 1.05
N ARG A 92 2.08 -8.45 1.93
CA ARG A 92 1.36 -9.72 2.12
C ARG A 92 0.42 -10.07 0.97
N ALA A 93 -0.26 -9.07 0.40
CA ALA A 93 -1.20 -9.27 -0.70
C ALA A 93 -0.52 -9.79 -1.97
N THR A 94 0.69 -9.32 -2.29
CA THR A 94 1.50 -9.83 -3.41
C THR A 94 2.10 -11.20 -3.14
N ASN A 95 2.41 -11.53 -1.88
CA ASN A 95 2.87 -12.87 -1.48
C ASN A 95 1.74 -13.91 -1.41
N GLY A 96 0.53 -13.58 -1.89
CA GLY A 96 -0.61 -14.50 -1.93
C GLY A 96 -1.27 -14.77 -0.57
N ASN A 97 -0.89 -14.03 0.48
CA ASN A 97 -1.41 -14.24 1.82
C ASN A 97 -1.96 -12.94 2.41
N PRO A 98 -3.05 -12.37 1.85
CA PRO A 98 -3.67 -11.18 2.42
C PRO A 98 -4.02 -11.44 3.90
N PRO A 99 -3.82 -10.48 4.81
CA PRO A 99 -4.14 -10.70 6.22
C PRO A 99 -5.58 -11.19 6.35
N VAL A 100 -5.69 -12.37 6.99
CA VAL A 100 -6.88 -13.21 7.11
C VAL A 100 -8.07 -12.34 7.46
N GLU A 101 -9.14 -12.49 6.67
CA GLU A 101 -10.46 -11.99 7.01
C GLU A 101 -10.95 -12.79 8.22
N SER A 102 -10.68 -12.29 9.43
CA SER A 102 -11.37 -12.77 10.62
C SER A 102 -12.81 -12.26 10.52
N GLY A 103 -13.62 -12.95 9.72
CA GLY A 103 -15.06 -12.82 9.74
C GLY A 103 -15.60 -13.59 10.93
N HIS A 104 -16.14 -12.89 11.92
CA HIS A 104 -17.34 -13.30 12.64
C HIS A 104 -17.97 -12.11 13.34
#